data_AF-A0A8J4BN13-F1
#
_entry.id   AF-A0A8J4BN13-F1
#
_cell.length_a   1.000
_cell.length_b   1.000
_cell.length_c   1.000
_cell.angle_alpha   90.00
_cell.angle_beta   90.00
_cell.angle_gamma   90.00
#
_symmetry.space_group_name_H-M   'P 1'
#
loop_
_entity.id
_entity.type
_entity.pdbx_description
1 polymer ?
#
loop_
_entity_poly.entity_id
_entity_poly.type
_entity_poly.pdbx_seq_one_letter_code
_entity_poly.pdbx_strand_id
1 'polypeptide(L)'
;MSPIDLDGIGRRLAELYKDDGEMRVKLLMKFTIVPDAEVTKIWTVWKTLLDSPELEKKFLKEFLQGVVAGLGSMVPAAGGSSSSRQPAPQRFQLFWQALLRLPPIVAGSFLTLPSNVNLLGRDLWGSSLLVRHCYRGIFDRMMELHSSNGKKRFVITGTPGIGKSFFAVVLMGWLVQEIGVSTFLVEYQAGRYLFTREGTNIKVEEGSKTDFKEELEDPLTWWIVDMGKGAEVPACTVLLASPDQQRYKEFLKFPGSSKLYMPVWSNEEIEECRMQLYPNLDKEEVEKLVTLWGKVPRYVLEKARDEWTLVRFKETISRCKWEDIISCIGEPEAAPEASHKLVHLEVVDDKLYNKKIMMPASSYVVGL
;
A
#
# COMPACT_ATOMS: atom_id res chain seq x y z
N MET A 1 16.76 33.36 -19.56
CA MET A 1 15.94 32.16 -19.31
C MET A 1 16.26 31.15 -20.38
N SER A 2 16.76 29.97 -20.00
CA SER A 2 17.04 28.85 -20.90
C SER A 2 15.74 28.30 -21.50
N PRO A 3 15.74 27.77 -22.74
CA PRO A 3 14.58 27.11 -23.31
C PRO A 3 14.19 25.91 -22.45
N ILE A 4 12.91 25.81 -22.10
CA ILE A 4 12.35 24.65 -21.41
C ILE A 4 12.30 23.50 -22.43
N ASP A 5 12.95 22.39 -22.10
CA ASP A 5 12.90 21.15 -22.90
C ASP A 5 11.50 20.52 -22.83
N LEU A 6 10.69 20.83 -23.84
CA LEU A 6 9.30 20.36 -23.95
C LEU A 6 9.21 18.88 -24.36
N ASP A 7 10.24 18.34 -25.02
CA ASP A 7 10.27 16.94 -25.49
C ASP A 7 10.46 15.96 -24.32
N GLY A 8 11.22 16.37 -23.30
CA GLY A 8 11.36 15.61 -22.05
C GLY A 8 10.10 15.61 -21.18
N ILE A 9 9.29 16.69 -21.25
CA ILE A 9 8.08 16.87 -20.45
C ILE A 9 6.89 16.09 -21.04
N GLY A 10 6.77 16.05 -22.38
CA GLY A 10 5.66 15.38 -23.06
C GLY A 10 5.57 13.87 -22.81
N ARG A 11 6.71 13.16 -22.65
CA ARG A 11 6.72 11.70 -22.48
C ARG A 11 6.24 11.21 -21.11
N ARG A 12 6.04 12.10 -20.14
CA ARG A 12 5.65 11.74 -18.76
C ARG A 12 4.20 12.08 -18.41
N LEU A 13 3.44 12.64 -19.34
CA LEU A 13 2.16 13.29 -19.01
C LEU A 13 0.94 12.65 -19.67
N ALA A 14 1.06 11.59 -20.47
CA ALA A 14 -0.12 10.95 -21.04
C ALA A 14 0.03 9.43 -21.24
N GLU A 15 -1.02 8.69 -20.91
CA GLU A 15 -1.20 7.26 -21.23
C GLU A 15 -2.27 7.11 -22.31
N LEU A 16 -1.97 6.35 -23.36
CA LEU A 16 -2.97 5.93 -24.33
C LEU A 16 -3.65 4.65 -23.86
N TYR A 17 -4.97 4.61 -23.99
CA TYR A 17 -5.76 3.41 -23.72
C TYR A 17 -6.86 3.26 -24.75
N LYS A 18 -7.36 2.04 -24.89
CA LYS A 18 -8.44 1.71 -25.83
C LYS A 18 -9.72 1.51 -25.04
N ASP A 19 -10.76 2.23 -25.44
CA ASP A 19 -12.06 2.26 -24.80
C ASP A 19 -13.11 2.07 -25.90
N ASP A 20 -13.87 0.98 -25.85
CA ASP A 20 -14.85 0.59 -26.88
C ASP A 20 -14.35 0.67 -28.34
N GLY A 21 -13.10 0.29 -28.56
CA GLY A 21 -12.50 0.26 -29.89
C GLY A 21 -11.91 1.59 -30.36
N GLU A 22 -12.18 2.69 -29.66
CA GLU A 22 -11.57 4.01 -29.90
C GLU A 22 -10.29 4.20 -29.06
N MET A 23 -9.28 4.85 -29.65
CA MET A 23 -8.06 5.22 -28.93
C MET A 23 -8.27 6.53 -28.19
N ARG A 24 -8.06 6.53 -26.87
CA ARG A 24 -8.22 7.69 -25.99
C ARG A 24 -6.92 7.99 -25.25
N VAL A 25 -6.70 9.28 -24.97
CA VAL A 25 -5.51 9.79 -24.27
C VAL A 25 -5.91 10.21 -22.86
N LYS A 26 -5.20 9.70 -21.85
CA LYS A 26 -5.36 10.05 -20.44
C LYS A 26 -4.16 10.89 -19.98
N LEU A 27 -4.37 12.16 -19.67
CA LEU A 27 -3.31 13.03 -19.15
C LEU A 27 -3.05 12.73 -17.65
N LEU A 28 -1.79 12.49 -17.28
CA LEU A 28 -1.30 12.25 -15.92
C LEU A 28 -0.53 13.49 -15.44
N MET A 29 -1.13 14.35 -14.61
CA MET A 29 -0.41 15.49 -14.03
C MET A 29 0.00 15.23 -12.57
N LYS A 30 1.29 15.45 -12.26
CA LYS A 30 1.79 15.74 -10.92
C LYS A 30 2.07 17.24 -10.85
N PHE A 31 1.40 17.95 -9.95
CA PHE A 31 1.69 19.36 -9.71
C PHE A 31 2.69 19.51 -8.57
N THR A 32 3.76 20.26 -8.81
CA THR A 32 4.56 20.90 -7.76
C THR A 32 3.92 22.25 -7.48
N ILE A 33 3.80 22.63 -6.21
CA ILE A 33 3.17 23.89 -5.79
C ILE A 33 3.97 25.08 -6.35
N VAL A 34 3.33 25.91 -7.17
CA VAL A 34 3.85 27.20 -7.67
C VAL A 34 2.87 28.31 -7.24
N PRO A 35 3.31 29.53 -6.89
CA PRO A 35 2.41 30.61 -6.46
C PRO A 35 1.30 30.92 -7.49
N ASP A 36 0.10 31.27 -7.00
CA ASP A 36 -1.15 31.42 -7.77
C ASP A 36 -1.05 32.27 -9.06
N ALA A 37 -0.19 33.29 -9.05
CA ALA A 37 0.01 34.18 -10.19
C ALA A 37 0.68 33.48 -11.40
N GLU A 38 1.49 32.44 -11.17
CA GLU A 38 2.12 31.65 -12.24
C GLU A 38 1.23 30.50 -12.70
N VAL A 39 0.43 29.91 -11.81
CA VAL A 39 -0.56 28.87 -12.16
C VAL A 39 -1.56 29.41 -13.19
N THR A 40 -2.01 30.66 -13.01
CA THR A 40 -2.94 31.32 -13.95
C THR A 40 -2.29 31.57 -15.33
N LYS A 41 -1.00 31.92 -15.38
CA LYS A 41 -0.26 32.08 -16.64
C LYS A 41 -0.04 30.75 -17.35
N ILE A 42 0.35 29.71 -16.62
CA ILE A 42 0.53 28.36 -17.14
C ILE A 42 -0.81 27.85 -17.69
N TRP A 43 -1.91 28.02 -16.95
CA TRP A 43 -3.25 27.63 -17.39
C TRP A 43 -3.69 28.38 -18.65
N THR A 44 -3.40 29.68 -18.76
CA THR A 44 -3.76 30.48 -19.94
C THR A 44 -2.97 30.06 -21.18
N VAL A 45 -1.66 29.78 -21.03
CA VAL A 45 -0.82 29.26 -22.12
C VAL A 45 -1.29 27.87 -22.56
N TRP A 46 -1.64 26.99 -21.61
CA TRP A 46 -2.15 25.65 -21.90
C TRP A 46 -3.52 25.66 -22.58
N LYS A 47 -4.43 26.53 -22.14
CA LYS A 47 -5.74 26.70 -22.77
C LYS A 47 -5.59 27.19 -24.22
N THR A 48 -4.67 28.13 -24.45
CA THR A 48 -4.36 28.62 -25.81
C THR A 48 -3.71 27.55 -26.69
N LEU A 49 -2.92 26.64 -26.11
CA LEU A 49 -2.31 25.50 -26.83
C LEU A 49 -3.33 24.40 -27.17
N LEU A 50 -4.26 24.11 -26.26
CA LEU A 50 -5.33 23.11 -26.44
C LEU A 50 -6.41 23.59 -27.42
N ASP A 51 -6.67 24.89 -27.47
CA ASP A 51 -7.64 25.48 -28.39
C ASP A 51 -7.07 25.71 -29.81
N SER A 52 -5.79 25.37 -30.07
CA SER A 52 -5.13 25.56 -31.38
C SER A 52 -5.31 24.35 -32.31
N PRO A 53 -6.10 24.45 -33.40
CA PRO A 53 -6.42 23.33 -34.30
C PRO A 53 -5.21 22.78 -35.08
N GLU A 54 -4.13 23.56 -35.18
CA GLU A 54 -2.90 23.20 -35.89
C GLU A 54 -1.99 22.30 -35.05
N LEU A 55 -2.02 22.46 -33.72
CA LEU A 55 -1.15 21.73 -32.80
C LEU A 55 -1.59 20.27 -32.63
N GLU A 56 -2.91 20.01 -32.53
CA GLU A 56 -3.46 18.64 -32.49
C GLU A 56 -3.04 17.84 -33.73
N LYS A 57 -3.11 18.43 -34.91
CA LYS A 57 -2.79 17.75 -36.18
C LYS A 57 -1.30 17.45 -36.32
N LYS A 58 -0.42 18.36 -35.89
CA LYS A 58 1.02 18.15 -35.93
C LYS A 58 1.46 17.09 -34.92
N PHE A 59 0.94 17.17 -33.70
CA PHE A 59 1.25 16.22 -32.62
C PHE A 59 0.77 14.80 -32.97
N LEU A 60 -0.44 14.64 -33.50
CA LEU A 60 -0.94 13.35 -33.98
C LEU A 60 -0.09 12.78 -35.13
N LYS A 61 0.39 13.63 -36.05
CA LYS A 61 1.17 13.20 -37.21
C LYS A 61 2.57 12.73 -36.82
N GLU A 62 3.27 13.45 -35.94
CA GLU A 62 4.59 13.06 -35.43
C GLU A 62 4.49 11.82 -34.51
N PHE A 63 3.43 11.73 -33.71
CA PHE A 63 3.14 10.56 -32.88
C PHE A 63 2.87 9.30 -33.73
N LEU A 64 2.05 9.41 -34.77
CA LEU A 64 1.77 8.29 -35.69
C LEU A 64 3.01 7.86 -36.48
N GLN A 65 3.88 8.80 -36.89
CA GLN A 65 5.15 8.47 -37.55
C GLN A 65 6.12 7.74 -36.61
N GLY A 66 6.16 8.09 -35.33
CA GLY A 66 6.93 7.37 -34.31
C GLY A 66 6.43 5.95 -34.05
N VAL A 67 5.11 5.75 -34.07
CA VAL A 67 4.48 4.42 -33.89
C VAL A 67 4.71 3.53 -35.12
N VAL A 68 4.65 4.06 -36.33
CA VAL A 68 4.91 3.28 -37.56
C VAL A 68 6.38 2.87 -37.67
N ALA A 69 7.32 3.73 -37.25
CA ALA A 69 8.75 3.38 -37.19
C ALA A 69 9.04 2.29 -36.13
N GLY A 70 8.30 2.25 -35.03
CA GLY A 70 8.42 1.22 -33.99
C GLY A 70 7.80 -0.14 -34.34
N LEU A 71 6.91 -0.20 -35.33
CA LEU A 71 6.25 -1.43 -35.77
C LEU A 71 7.03 -2.19 -36.87
N GLY A 72 8.09 -1.60 -37.43
CA GLY A 72 8.93 -2.21 -38.47
C GLY A 72 9.96 -3.23 -37.98
N SER A 73 10.12 -3.42 -36.67
CA SER A 73 11.03 -4.42 -36.09
C SER A 73 10.28 -5.44 -35.25
N MET A 74 9.36 -6.17 -35.85
CA MET A 74 8.86 -7.43 -35.30
C MET A 74 9.02 -8.54 -36.33
N VAL A 75 10.26 -9.04 -36.44
CA VAL A 75 10.51 -10.43 -36.81
C VAL A 75 10.59 -11.20 -35.49
N PRO A 76 9.84 -12.29 -35.29
CA PRO A 76 9.84 -13.00 -34.01
C PRO A 76 11.14 -13.77 -33.86
N ALA A 77 12.03 -13.29 -32.99
CA ALA A 77 13.10 -14.10 -32.45
C ALA A 77 12.53 -14.91 -31.29
N ALA A 78 12.50 -16.24 -31.43
CA ALA A 78 12.40 -17.14 -30.30
C ALA A 78 13.58 -16.87 -29.34
N GLY A 79 13.32 -16.45 -28.11
CA GLY A 79 14.37 -16.10 -27.14
C GLY A 79 13.82 -16.04 -25.71
N GLY A 80 14.49 -16.72 -24.78
CA GLY A 80 14.00 -17.07 -23.46
C GLY A 80 13.72 -15.91 -22.49
N SER A 81 12.99 -16.21 -21.41
CA SER A 81 12.73 -15.27 -20.32
C SER A 81 14.05 -14.85 -19.66
N SER A 82 14.58 -13.69 -20.02
CA SER A 82 15.71 -13.11 -19.28
C SER A 82 15.19 -12.59 -17.95
N SER A 83 15.61 -13.23 -16.86
CA SER A 83 15.36 -12.80 -15.49
C SER A 83 15.76 -11.34 -15.28
N SER A 84 14.91 -10.54 -14.63
CA SER A 84 15.23 -9.15 -14.27
C SER A 84 15.87 -9.02 -12.88
N ARG A 85 16.16 -10.17 -12.24
CA ARG A 85 16.77 -10.28 -10.91
C ARG A 85 18.12 -9.56 -10.87
N GLN A 86 18.26 -8.66 -9.90
CA GLN A 86 19.49 -7.91 -9.63
C GLN A 86 19.64 -7.64 -8.13
N PRO A 87 20.83 -7.26 -7.65
CA PRO A 87 21.00 -6.79 -6.28
C PRO A 87 20.06 -5.62 -5.98
N ALA A 88 19.33 -5.68 -4.87
CA ALA A 88 18.46 -4.57 -4.46
C ALA A 88 19.30 -3.36 -4.02
N PRO A 89 18.76 -2.13 -4.11
CA PRO A 89 19.41 -0.93 -3.60
C PRO A 89 19.87 -1.07 -2.14
N GLN A 90 21.02 -0.46 -1.81
CA GLN A 90 21.69 -0.60 -0.51
C GLN A 90 20.79 -0.37 0.71
N ARG A 91 19.78 0.49 0.61
CA ARG A 91 18.80 0.75 1.68
C ARG A 91 18.02 -0.49 2.12
N PHE A 92 17.73 -1.43 1.21
CA PHE A 92 17.06 -2.69 1.55
C PHE A 92 18.00 -3.64 2.29
N GLN A 93 19.28 -3.66 1.88
CA GLN A 93 20.33 -4.41 2.57
C GLN A 93 20.53 -3.89 4.00
N LEU A 94 20.59 -2.57 4.18
CA LEU A 94 20.69 -1.93 5.49
C LEU A 94 19.47 -2.24 6.37
N PHE A 95 18.26 -2.19 5.82
CA PHE A 95 17.05 -2.59 6.53
C PHE A 95 17.13 -4.03 7.01
N TRP A 96 17.48 -4.98 6.13
CA TRP A 96 17.53 -6.39 6.48
C TRP A 96 18.56 -6.68 7.57
N GLN A 97 19.75 -6.09 7.41
CA GLN A 97 20.81 -6.14 8.41
C GLN A 97 20.43 -5.54 9.76
N ALA A 98 19.64 -4.46 9.77
CA ALA A 98 19.15 -3.85 11.01
C ALA A 98 18.08 -4.73 11.67
N LEU A 99 17.13 -5.26 10.88
CA LEU A 99 16.06 -6.12 11.39
C LEU A 99 16.61 -7.38 12.06
N LEU A 100 17.62 -8.02 11.45
CA LEU A 100 18.28 -9.22 11.99
C LEU A 100 19.02 -8.98 13.32
N ARG A 101 19.31 -7.72 13.66
CA ARG A 101 20.02 -7.34 14.90
C ARG A 101 19.10 -6.67 15.93
N LEU A 102 17.80 -6.61 15.66
CA LEU A 102 16.86 -6.00 16.60
C LEU A 102 16.85 -6.76 17.93
N PRO A 103 16.71 -6.06 19.07
CA PRO A 103 16.34 -6.69 20.33
C PRO A 103 14.95 -7.34 20.21
N PRO A 104 14.54 -8.17 21.19
CA PRO A 104 13.22 -8.78 21.20
C PRO A 104 12.11 -7.75 20.93
N ILE A 105 11.28 -8.02 19.91
CA ILE A 105 10.20 -7.13 19.49
C ILE A 105 9.01 -7.34 20.42
N VAL A 106 8.65 -6.31 21.19
CA VAL A 106 7.58 -6.36 22.19
C VAL A 106 6.34 -5.61 21.66
N ALA A 107 5.16 -6.17 21.90
CA ALA A 107 3.90 -5.51 21.57
C ALA A 107 3.56 -4.43 22.62
N GLY A 108 3.03 -3.29 22.17
CA GLY A 108 2.84 -2.09 22.97
C GLY A 108 4.09 -1.19 23.05
N SER A 109 5.17 -1.52 22.33
CA SER A 109 6.39 -0.69 22.29
C SER A 109 6.72 -0.23 20.87
N PHE A 110 7.76 0.60 20.74
CA PHE A 110 8.25 1.04 19.44
C PHE A 110 9.36 0.12 18.94
N LEU A 111 9.25 -0.28 17.67
CA LEU A 111 10.37 -0.84 16.92
C LEU A 111 11.10 0.34 16.28
N THR A 112 12.36 0.54 16.67
CA THR A 112 13.20 1.62 16.16
C THR A 112 14.47 1.04 15.53
N LEU A 113 14.64 1.31 14.24
CA LEU A 113 15.85 1.06 13.47
C LEU A 113 16.84 2.21 13.67
N PRO A 114 18.13 2.03 13.32
CA PRO A 114 19.09 3.13 13.26
C PRO A 114 18.55 4.28 12.39
N SER A 115 18.87 5.53 12.76
CA SER A 115 18.28 6.74 12.17
C SER A 115 18.47 6.88 10.65
N ASN A 116 19.51 6.24 10.09
CA ASN A 116 19.80 6.21 8.66
C ASN A 116 19.18 5.00 7.93
N VAL A 117 18.35 4.20 8.61
CA VAL A 117 17.73 2.99 8.08
C VAL A 117 16.22 3.12 8.11
N ASN A 118 15.62 3.07 6.94
CA ASN A 118 14.18 3.14 6.80
C ASN A 118 13.53 1.76 6.79
N LEU A 119 12.31 1.68 7.33
CA LEU A 119 11.48 0.47 7.33
C LEU A 119 11.27 -0.04 5.88
N LEU A 120 11.56 -1.32 5.63
CA LEU A 120 11.61 -1.93 4.29
C LEU A 120 12.46 -1.16 3.27
N GLY A 121 13.45 -0.37 3.70
CA GLY A 121 14.24 0.48 2.80
C GLY A 121 13.40 1.60 2.14
N ARG A 122 12.30 2.04 2.75
CA ARG A 122 11.36 3.01 2.15
C ARG A 122 11.47 4.37 2.79
N ASP A 123 11.96 5.35 2.03
CA ASP A 123 12.33 6.67 2.58
C ASP A 123 11.19 7.41 3.29
N LEU A 124 9.95 7.20 2.86
CA LEU A 124 8.77 7.84 3.44
C LEU A 124 8.24 7.15 4.71
N TRP A 125 8.78 6.00 5.09
CA TRP A 125 8.30 5.23 6.24
C TRP A 125 9.07 5.54 7.53
N GLY A 126 10.21 6.23 7.43
CA GLY A 126 11.07 6.51 8.56
C GLY A 126 11.68 5.26 9.19
N SER A 127 12.27 5.41 10.37
CA SER A 127 13.01 4.36 11.07
C SER A 127 12.25 3.74 12.25
N SER A 128 11.07 4.27 12.62
CA SER A 128 10.33 3.82 13.80
C SER A 128 8.85 3.56 13.52
N LEU A 129 8.28 2.57 14.19
CA LEU A 129 6.84 2.29 14.18
C LEU A 129 6.36 1.80 15.55
N LEU A 130 5.07 1.99 15.85
CA LEU A 130 4.41 1.39 17.00
C LEU A 130 4.09 -0.09 16.71
N VAL A 131 4.54 -1.00 17.57
CA VAL A 131 4.21 -2.42 17.54
C VAL A 131 2.89 -2.62 18.27
N ARG A 132 1.78 -2.63 17.53
CA ARG A 132 0.43 -2.70 18.10
C ARG A 132 0.18 -4.01 18.85
N HIS A 133 -0.62 -3.98 19.92
CA HIS A 133 -1.04 -5.20 20.60
C HIS A 133 -1.81 -6.15 19.67
N CYS A 134 -2.62 -5.62 18.77
CA CYS A 134 -3.33 -6.45 17.80
C CYS A 134 -2.40 -7.17 16.81
N TYR A 135 -1.19 -6.66 16.55
CA TYR A 135 -0.22 -7.37 15.72
C TYR A 135 0.16 -8.69 16.38
N ARG A 136 0.39 -8.68 17.70
CA ARG A 136 0.74 -9.90 18.44
C ARG A 136 -0.39 -10.92 18.39
N GLY A 137 -1.62 -10.49 18.67
CA GLY A 137 -2.78 -11.38 18.60
C GLY A 137 -3.00 -11.99 17.21
N ILE A 138 -2.82 -11.21 16.15
CA ILE A 138 -2.88 -11.70 14.76
C ILE A 138 -1.75 -12.70 14.48
N PHE A 139 -0.52 -12.39 14.91
CA PHE A 139 0.64 -13.26 14.74
C PHE A 139 0.46 -14.60 15.46
N ASP A 140 0.07 -14.58 16.74
CA ASP A 140 -0.18 -15.79 17.53
C ASP A 140 -1.26 -16.66 16.86
N ARG A 141 -2.34 -16.03 16.38
CA ARG A 141 -3.40 -16.73 15.65
C ARG A 141 -2.90 -17.33 14.33
N MET A 142 -2.05 -16.62 13.60
CA MET A 142 -1.43 -17.15 12.38
C MET A 142 -0.55 -18.36 12.69
N MET A 143 0.28 -18.30 13.74
CA MET A 143 1.15 -19.40 14.14
C MET A 143 0.34 -20.63 14.58
N GLU A 144 -0.71 -20.43 15.38
CA GLU A 144 -1.63 -21.52 15.77
C GLU A 144 -2.23 -22.21 14.54
N LEU A 145 -2.80 -21.42 13.62
CA LEU A 145 -3.39 -21.95 12.38
C LEU A 145 -2.35 -22.62 11.48
N HIS A 146 -1.12 -22.11 11.44
CA HIS A 146 -0.04 -22.67 10.66
C HIS A 146 0.40 -24.02 11.21
N SER A 147 0.72 -24.09 12.50
CA SER A 147 1.26 -25.27 13.16
C SER A 147 0.21 -26.35 13.41
N SER A 148 -1.01 -25.98 13.82
CA SER A 148 -2.05 -26.94 14.22
C SER A 148 -2.96 -27.35 13.06
N ASN A 149 -3.17 -26.48 12.07
CA ASN A 149 -4.11 -26.73 10.97
C ASN A 149 -3.43 -26.75 9.59
N GLY A 150 -2.10 -26.64 9.53
CA GLY A 150 -1.35 -26.65 8.28
C GLY A 150 -1.69 -25.47 7.34
N LYS A 151 -2.24 -24.38 7.87
CA LYS A 151 -2.61 -23.20 7.08
C LYS A 151 -1.34 -22.52 6.55
N LYS A 152 -1.31 -22.23 5.25
CA LYS A 152 -0.16 -21.58 4.59
C LYS A 152 -0.53 -20.26 3.92
N ARG A 153 -1.79 -19.86 3.95
CA ARG A 153 -2.31 -18.72 3.19
C ARG A 153 -3.16 -17.86 4.10
N PHE A 154 -2.69 -16.65 4.36
CA PHE A 154 -3.31 -15.74 5.31
C PHE A 154 -3.68 -14.44 4.60
N VAL A 155 -4.95 -14.05 4.68
CA VAL A 155 -5.39 -12.70 4.30
C VAL A 155 -5.52 -11.89 5.56
N ILE A 156 -4.77 -10.80 5.68
CA ILE A 156 -4.93 -9.81 6.75
C ILE A 156 -5.59 -8.58 6.14
N THR A 157 -6.83 -8.31 6.54
CA THR A 157 -7.62 -7.20 6.01
C THR A 157 -8.16 -6.30 7.12
N GLY A 158 -8.59 -5.10 6.78
CA GLY A 158 -9.03 -4.08 7.74
C GLY A 158 -9.14 -2.72 7.09
N THR A 159 -9.68 -1.73 7.82
CA THR A 159 -9.81 -0.34 7.36
C THR A 159 -8.49 0.19 6.76
N PRO A 160 -8.50 0.84 5.58
CA PRO A 160 -7.29 1.46 5.02
C PRO A 160 -6.64 2.45 6.00
N GLY A 161 -5.31 2.44 6.12
CA GLY A 161 -4.59 3.41 6.97
C GLY A 161 -4.35 3.01 8.44
N ILE A 162 -4.73 1.80 8.86
CA ILE A 162 -4.53 1.30 10.24
C ILE A 162 -3.18 0.58 10.49
N GLY A 163 -2.29 0.57 9.49
CA GLY A 163 -0.94 0.00 9.64
C GLY A 163 -0.76 -1.45 9.19
N LYS A 164 -1.58 -1.99 8.28
CA LYS A 164 -1.34 -3.34 7.69
C LYS A 164 0.04 -3.47 7.05
N SER A 165 0.48 -2.48 6.28
CA SER A 165 1.80 -2.48 5.65
C SER A 165 2.95 -2.45 6.67
N PHE A 166 2.78 -1.79 7.82
CA PHE A 166 3.74 -1.81 8.92
C PHE A 166 3.79 -3.15 9.65
N PHE A 167 2.67 -3.88 9.71
CA PHE A 167 2.65 -5.24 10.24
C PHE A 167 3.59 -6.18 9.47
N ALA A 168 3.83 -5.96 8.17
CA ALA A 168 4.82 -6.74 7.41
C ALA A 168 6.22 -6.72 8.06
N VAL A 169 6.67 -5.55 8.54
CA VAL A 169 7.98 -5.40 9.18
C VAL A 169 8.04 -6.16 10.50
N VAL A 170 7.02 -5.97 11.33
CA VAL A 170 6.92 -6.64 12.64
C VAL A 170 6.82 -8.16 12.47
N LEU A 171 6.03 -8.61 11.49
CA LEU A 171 5.88 -10.02 11.13
C LEU A 171 7.22 -10.63 10.71
N MET A 172 7.98 -9.96 9.83
CA MET A 172 9.33 -10.42 9.46
C MET A 172 10.22 -10.55 10.70
N GLY A 173 10.18 -9.56 11.59
CA GLY A 173 10.95 -9.55 12.82
C GLY A 173 10.62 -10.72 13.76
N TRP A 174 9.34 -10.97 14.04
CA TRP A 174 8.91 -12.11 14.87
C TRP A 174 9.20 -13.45 14.20
N LEU A 175 9.01 -13.58 12.89
CA LEU A 175 9.36 -14.81 12.17
C LEU A 175 10.87 -15.09 12.22
N VAL A 176 11.72 -14.05 12.20
CA VAL A 176 13.16 -14.21 12.44
C VAL A 176 13.45 -14.61 13.88
N GLN A 177 12.89 -13.88 14.86
CA GLN A 177 13.26 -14.02 16.28
C GLN A 177 12.68 -15.28 16.94
N GLU A 178 11.45 -15.66 16.60
CA GLU A 178 10.72 -16.75 17.26
C GLU A 178 10.73 -18.06 16.46
N ILE A 179 10.80 -17.98 15.13
CA ILE A 179 10.71 -19.15 14.24
C ILE A 179 12.02 -19.44 13.51
N GLY A 180 12.93 -18.46 13.42
CA GLY A 180 14.21 -18.61 12.74
C GLY A 180 14.13 -18.52 11.21
N VAL A 181 13.06 -17.94 10.65
CA VAL A 181 12.89 -17.79 9.20
C VAL A 181 14.04 -17.01 8.58
N SER A 182 14.61 -17.54 7.49
CA SER A 182 15.76 -16.98 6.80
C SER A 182 15.46 -16.39 5.43
N THR A 183 14.31 -16.72 4.83
CA THR A 183 13.96 -16.37 3.45
C THR A 183 12.59 -15.69 3.41
N PHE A 184 12.57 -14.45 2.95
CA PHE A 184 11.36 -13.67 2.75
C PHE A 184 11.29 -13.14 1.33
N LEU A 185 10.16 -13.35 0.67
CA LEU A 185 9.83 -12.66 -0.57
C LEU A 185 8.80 -11.59 -0.24
N VAL A 186 9.13 -10.32 -0.45
CA VAL A 186 8.21 -9.21 -0.22
C VAL A 186 7.77 -8.64 -1.56
N GLU A 187 6.49 -8.75 -1.88
CA GLU A 187 5.90 -8.13 -3.06
C GLU A 187 5.26 -6.80 -2.68
N TYR A 188 5.69 -5.74 -3.37
CA TYR A 188 5.12 -4.41 -3.20
C TYR A 188 5.11 -3.66 -4.53
N GLN A 189 3.98 -3.01 -4.85
CA GLN A 189 3.75 -2.34 -6.15
C GLN A 189 4.02 -3.28 -7.34
N ALA A 190 5.02 -2.95 -8.17
CA ALA A 190 5.34 -3.63 -9.41
C ALA A 190 6.49 -4.65 -9.28
N GLY A 191 7.12 -4.75 -8.10
CA GLY A 191 8.33 -5.54 -7.90
C GLY A 191 8.26 -6.48 -6.70
N ARG A 192 9.27 -7.34 -6.62
CA ARG A 192 9.54 -8.28 -5.53
C ARG A 192 10.94 -8.07 -5.01
N TYR A 193 11.07 -8.20 -3.69
CA TYR A 193 12.33 -8.11 -2.96
C TYR A 193 12.55 -9.41 -2.20
N LEU A 194 13.60 -10.15 -2.54
CA LEU A 194 13.99 -11.37 -1.87
C LEU A 194 15.03 -11.04 -0.80
N PHE A 195 14.70 -11.27 0.46
CA PHE A 195 15.59 -11.13 1.61
C PHE A 195 16.04 -12.52 2.05
N THR A 196 17.34 -12.77 2.06
CA THR A 196 17.92 -14.06 2.48
C THR A 196 18.99 -13.89 3.55
N ARG A 197 19.09 -14.89 4.42
CA ARG A 197 20.17 -15.06 5.39
C ARG A 197 20.65 -16.50 5.41
N GLU A 198 21.88 -16.73 4.96
CA GLU A 198 22.53 -18.05 5.01
C GLU A 198 23.80 -17.94 5.86
N GLY A 199 23.74 -18.41 7.10
CA GLY A 199 24.81 -18.18 8.08
C GLY A 199 25.07 -16.69 8.29
N THR A 200 26.28 -16.24 7.92
CA THR A 200 26.69 -14.82 7.95
C THR A 200 26.42 -14.08 6.65
N ASN A 201 26.02 -14.77 5.58
CA ASN A 201 25.72 -14.17 4.30
C ASN A 201 24.31 -13.56 4.33
N ILE A 202 24.21 -12.25 4.14
CA ILE A 202 22.97 -11.48 4.16
C ILE A 202 22.83 -10.82 2.79
N LYS A 203 21.74 -11.12 2.08
CA LYS A 203 21.52 -10.62 0.72
C LYS A 203 20.08 -10.16 0.53
N VAL A 204 19.92 -9.10 -0.27
CA VAL A 204 18.65 -8.65 -0.80
C VAL A 204 18.74 -8.48 -2.30
N GLU A 205 17.80 -9.07 -3.02
CA GLU A 205 17.66 -8.99 -4.47
C GLU A 205 16.31 -8.40 -4.83
N GLU A 206 16.24 -7.68 -5.95
CA GLU A 206 14.99 -7.18 -6.51
C GLU A 206 14.75 -7.76 -7.90
N GLY A 207 13.47 -7.85 -8.27
CA GLY A 207 13.05 -8.32 -9.58
C GLY A 207 11.57 -8.04 -9.83
N SER A 208 11.13 -8.39 -11.03
CA SER A 208 9.74 -8.31 -11.45
C SER A 208 8.85 -9.34 -10.74
N LYS A 209 7.53 -9.24 -10.93
CA LYS A 209 6.57 -10.25 -10.42
C LYS A 209 6.68 -11.61 -11.10
N THR A 210 7.39 -11.71 -12.23
CA THR A 210 7.63 -12.97 -12.93
C THR A 210 8.91 -13.67 -12.49
N ASP A 211 9.77 -12.98 -11.72
CA ASP A 211 10.96 -13.54 -11.10
C ASP A 211 10.61 -14.28 -9.79
N PHE A 212 11.60 -14.98 -9.23
CA PHE A 212 11.55 -15.69 -7.95
C PHE A 212 10.62 -16.91 -7.91
N LYS A 213 10.53 -17.66 -9.01
CA LYS A 213 9.71 -18.88 -9.08
C LYS A 213 10.20 -19.96 -8.11
N GLU A 214 11.50 -20.14 -7.98
CA GLU A 214 12.11 -21.13 -7.09
C GLU A 214 11.76 -20.83 -5.63
N GLU A 215 11.85 -19.57 -5.22
CA GLU A 215 11.54 -19.15 -3.86
C GLU A 215 10.04 -19.24 -3.54
N LEU A 216 9.16 -19.11 -4.54
CA LEU A 216 7.73 -19.37 -4.38
C LEU A 216 7.40 -20.87 -4.24
N GLU A 217 8.19 -21.75 -4.86
CA GLU A 217 8.06 -23.20 -4.74
C GLU A 217 8.68 -23.77 -3.45
N ASP A 218 9.48 -22.97 -2.72
CA ASP A 218 10.06 -23.37 -1.44
C ASP A 218 9.06 -23.15 -0.27
N PRO A 219 8.61 -24.21 0.42
CA PRO A 219 7.71 -24.09 1.57
C PRO A 219 8.34 -23.41 2.79
N LEU A 220 9.67 -23.22 2.83
CA LEU A 220 10.36 -22.47 3.88
C LEU A 220 10.37 -20.96 3.64
N THR A 221 10.01 -20.51 2.43
CA THR A 221 9.89 -19.09 2.11
C THR A 221 8.60 -18.52 2.68
N TRP A 222 8.72 -17.34 3.31
CA TRP A 222 7.58 -16.50 3.65
C TRP A 222 7.36 -15.42 2.60
N TRP A 223 6.27 -15.52 1.85
CA TRP A 223 5.86 -14.55 0.83
C TRP A 223 4.87 -13.53 1.40
N ILE A 224 5.32 -12.30 1.62
CA ILE A 224 4.49 -11.20 2.12
C ILE A 224 4.07 -10.33 0.92
N VAL A 225 2.77 -10.21 0.71
CA VAL A 225 2.18 -9.49 -0.43
C VAL A 225 1.46 -8.26 0.07
N ASP A 226 2.02 -7.07 -0.20
CA ASP A 226 1.36 -5.78 0.08
C ASP A 226 0.89 -5.13 -1.23
N MET A 227 -0.42 -4.93 -1.36
CA MET A 227 -1.08 -4.41 -2.57
C MET A 227 -0.94 -5.34 -3.81
N GLY A 228 -1.06 -6.66 -3.60
CA GLY A 228 -1.09 -7.67 -4.67
C GLY A 228 -2.31 -8.59 -4.60
N LYS A 229 -2.29 -9.68 -5.38
CA LYS A 229 -3.38 -10.69 -5.42
C LYS A 229 -3.02 -12.02 -4.75
N GLY A 230 -1.73 -12.27 -4.51
CA GLY A 230 -1.24 -13.60 -4.12
C GLY A 230 -1.40 -14.64 -5.25
N ALA A 231 -1.00 -15.88 -4.97
CA ALA A 231 -1.14 -17.02 -5.86
C ALA A 231 -1.16 -18.32 -5.04
N GLU A 232 -1.61 -19.42 -5.65
CA GLU A 232 -1.48 -20.75 -5.06
C GLU A 232 -0.07 -21.29 -5.26
N VAL A 233 0.77 -21.14 -4.25
CA VAL A 233 2.17 -21.60 -4.24
C VAL A 233 2.48 -22.37 -2.95
N PRO A 234 3.54 -23.19 -2.91
CA PRO A 234 4.00 -23.87 -1.70
C PRO A 234 4.47 -22.94 -0.57
N ALA A 235 5.07 -21.79 -0.89
CA ALA A 235 5.52 -20.79 0.07
C ALA A 235 4.40 -20.31 1.00
N CYS A 236 4.74 -20.05 2.27
CA CYS A 236 3.78 -19.52 3.23
C CYS A 236 3.45 -18.06 2.86
N THR A 237 2.21 -17.78 2.51
CA THR A 237 1.80 -16.51 1.91
C THR A 237 0.96 -15.68 2.88
N VAL A 238 1.34 -14.41 3.06
CA VAL A 238 0.59 -13.43 3.85
C VAL A 238 0.20 -12.26 2.95
N LEU A 239 -1.08 -12.18 2.61
CA LEU A 239 -1.67 -11.14 1.79
C LEU A 239 -2.24 -10.01 2.66
N LEU A 240 -1.66 -8.82 2.55
CA LEU A 240 -2.14 -7.60 3.18
C LEU A 240 -3.09 -6.88 2.22
N ALA A 241 -4.38 -6.90 2.54
CA ALA A 241 -5.42 -6.39 1.65
C ALA A 241 -6.29 -5.29 2.29
N SER A 242 -6.81 -4.38 1.46
CA SER A 242 -7.92 -3.51 1.88
C SER A 242 -9.20 -4.36 2.08
N PRO A 243 -10.28 -3.80 2.67
CA PRO A 243 -11.47 -4.60 2.98
C PRO A 243 -12.28 -4.99 1.73
N ASP A 244 -12.00 -4.37 0.58
CA ASP A 244 -12.53 -4.71 -0.73
C ASP A 244 -12.28 -6.19 -1.08
N GLN A 245 -13.35 -6.97 -1.06
CA GLN A 245 -13.33 -8.41 -1.26
C GLN A 245 -12.84 -8.80 -2.67
N GLN A 246 -13.00 -7.94 -3.67
CA GLN A 246 -12.53 -8.23 -5.03
C GLN A 246 -11.01 -8.43 -5.09
N ARG A 247 -10.27 -7.89 -4.10
CA ARG A 247 -8.81 -8.00 -4.05
C ARG A 247 -8.29 -9.36 -3.57
N TYR A 248 -9.08 -10.12 -2.80
CA TYR A 248 -8.61 -11.33 -2.14
C TYR A 248 -9.57 -12.53 -2.19
N LYS A 249 -10.79 -12.39 -2.74
CA LYS A 249 -11.77 -13.49 -2.79
C LYS A 249 -11.26 -14.72 -3.53
N GLU A 250 -10.54 -14.53 -4.63
CA GLU A 250 -9.98 -15.64 -5.40
C GLU A 250 -8.87 -16.34 -4.61
N PHE A 251 -8.05 -15.57 -3.89
CA PHE A 251 -7.01 -16.11 -3.02
C PHE A 251 -7.58 -16.97 -1.87
N LEU A 252 -8.74 -16.58 -1.32
CA LEU A 252 -9.42 -17.34 -0.27
C LEU A 252 -10.02 -18.67 -0.76
N LYS A 253 -10.19 -18.87 -2.07
CA LYS A 253 -10.64 -20.16 -2.62
C LYS A 253 -9.57 -21.24 -2.54
N PHE A 254 -8.30 -20.86 -2.43
CA PHE A 254 -7.21 -21.83 -2.34
C PHE A 254 -7.29 -22.64 -1.03
N PRO A 255 -6.96 -23.94 -1.05
CA PRO A 255 -6.88 -24.75 0.16
C PRO A 255 -5.96 -24.14 1.21
N GLY A 256 -6.20 -24.40 2.49
CA GLY A 256 -5.31 -23.90 3.54
C GLY A 256 -5.31 -22.37 3.73
N SER A 257 -6.29 -21.66 3.14
CA SER A 257 -6.50 -20.23 3.35
C SER A 257 -7.24 -19.91 4.65
N SER A 258 -6.90 -18.76 5.24
CA SER A 258 -7.55 -18.17 6.41
C SER A 258 -7.61 -16.64 6.27
N LYS A 259 -8.70 -16.03 6.72
CA LYS A 259 -8.89 -14.57 6.73
C LYS A 259 -8.88 -14.07 8.17
N LEU A 260 -8.06 -13.07 8.45
CA LEU A 260 -7.98 -12.38 9.73
C LEU A 260 -8.20 -10.87 9.52
N TYR A 261 -8.75 -10.23 10.54
CA TYR A 261 -9.14 -8.84 10.55
C TYR A 261 -8.28 -8.04 11.51
N MET A 262 -7.75 -6.91 11.05
CA MET A 262 -7.01 -5.97 11.86
C MET A 262 -7.94 -4.85 12.35
N PRO A 263 -8.03 -4.62 13.67
CA PRO A 263 -8.88 -3.56 14.21
C PRO A 263 -8.30 -2.17 13.94
N VAL A 264 -9.18 -1.17 13.97
CA VAL A 264 -8.76 0.25 14.09
C VAL A 264 -8.01 0.48 15.39
N TRP A 265 -7.41 1.65 15.54
CA TRP A 265 -6.58 1.93 16.71
C TRP A 265 -7.42 2.16 17.97
N SER A 266 -6.82 1.98 19.14
CA SER A 266 -7.34 2.51 20.39
C SER A 266 -6.93 3.98 20.57
N ASN A 267 -7.57 4.71 21.50
CA ASN A 267 -7.17 6.09 21.78
C ASN A 267 -5.76 6.14 22.40
N GLU A 268 -5.43 5.14 23.21
CA GLU A 268 -4.12 4.97 23.82
C GLU A 268 -3.03 4.76 22.75
N GLU A 269 -3.27 3.86 21.78
CA GLU A 269 -2.34 3.65 20.65
C GLU A 269 -2.12 4.96 19.87
N ILE A 270 -3.18 5.74 19.62
CA ILE A 270 -3.08 7.03 18.91
C ILE A 270 -2.24 8.02 19.71
N GLU A 271 -2.47 8.14 21.01
CA GLU A 271 -1.76 9.10 21.85
C GLU A 271 -0.28 8.73 22.03
N GLU A 272 0.03 7.45 22.25
CA GLU A 272 1.41 6.97 22.33
C GLU A 272 2.19 7.25 21.03
N CYS A 273 1.57 6.97 19.89
CA CYS A 273 2.17 7.24 18.58
C CYS A 273 2.31 8.74 18.30
N ARG A 274 1.32 9.56 18.69
CA ARG A 274 1.41 11.03 18.60
C ARG A 274 2.62 11.53 19.38
N MET A 275 2.73 11.16 20.65
CA MET A 275 3.83 11.64 21.52
C MET A 275 5.21 11.29 20.96
N GLN A 276 5.36 10.11 20.36
CA GLN A 276 6.68 9.60 19.94
C GLN A 276 7.04 9.97 18.49
N LEU A 277 6.09 9.83 17.55
CA LEU A 277 6.36 9.97 16.11
C LEU A 277 5.84 11.28 15.53
N TYR A 278 4.89 11.94 16.21
CA TYR A 278 4.30 13.20 15.77
C TYR A 278 4.27 14.24 16.91
N PRO A 279 5.40 14.51 17.59
CA PRO A 279 5.42 15.38 18.79
C PRO A 279 5.01 16.84 18.50
N ASN A 280 4.98 17.21 17.22
CA ASN A 280 4.55 18.51 16.72
C ASN A 280 3.02 18.65 16.56
N LEU A 281 2.27 17.55 16.70
CA LEU A 281 0.81 17.56 16.68
C LEU A 281 0.27 17.75 18.09
N ASP A 282 -0.63 18.71 18.24
CA ASP A 282 -1.30 18.96 19.52
C ASP A 282 -2.32 17.85 19.83
N LYS A 283 -2.51 17.54 21.12
CA LYS A 283 -3.44 16.49 21.54
C LYS A 283 -4.88 16.84 21.18
N GLU A 284 -5.30 18.07 21.40
CA GLU A 284 -6.67 18.52 21.12
C GLU A 284 -6.94 18.55 19.61
N GLU A 285 -5.93 18.90 18.80
CA GLU A 285 -5.97 18.80 17.33
C GLU A 285 -6.26 17.36 16.88
N VAL A 286 -5.55 16.38 17.45
CA VAL A 286 -5.73 14.95 17.13
C VAL A 286 -7.07 14.42 17.61
N GLU A 287 -7.54 14.79 18.80
CA GLU A 287 -8.85 14.36 19.34
C GLU A 287 -10.02 14.85 18.46
N LYS A 288 -9.92 16.08 17.93
CA LYS A 288 -10.88 16.61 16.93
C LYS A 288 -10.86 15.78 15.65
N LEU A 289 -9.68 15.40 15.16
CA LEU A 289 -9.55 14.55 13.99
C LEU A 289 -10.07 13.13 14.23
N VAL A 290 -9.89 12.55 15.42
CA VAL A 290 -10.49 11.26 15.80
C VAL A 290 -12.01 11.35 15.80
N THR A 291 -12.59 12.46 16.27
CA THR A 291 -14.04 12.70 16.22
C THR A 291 -14.55 12.79 14.78
N LEU A 292 -13.73 13.27 13.85
CA LEU A 292 -14.09 13.41 12.44
C LEU A 292 -13.91 12.11 11.66
N TRP A 293 -12.72 11.53 11.74
CA TRP A 293 -12.21 10.45 10.90
C TRP A 293 -12.23 9.07 11.55
N GLY A 294 -12.52 9.00 12.84
CA GLY A 294 -12.30 7.81 13.65
C GLY A 294 -10.81 7.55 13.92
N LYS A 295 -10.53 6.40 14.54
CA LYS A 295 -9.20 6.03 15.05
C LYS A 295 -8.31 5.44 13.95
N VAL A 296 -8.12 6.20 12.87
CA VAL A 296 -7.29 5.82 11.71
C VAL A 296 -6.06 6.73 11.62
N PRO A 297 -4.86 6.24 12.01
CA PRO A 297 -3.63 7.05 12.11
C PRO A 297 -3.26 7.80 10.84
N ARG A 298 -3.52 7.21 9.68
CA ARG A 298 -3.29 7.87 8.39
C ARG A 298 -3.98 9.23 8.34
N TYR A 299 -5.18 9.36 8.89
CA TYR A 299 -5.95 10.59 8.83
C TYR A 299 -5.71 11.49 10.04
N VAL A 300 -5.59 10.89 11.23
CA VAL A 300 -5.50 11.67 12.48
C VAL A 300 -4.06 12.04 12.88
N LEU A 301 -3.04 11.40 12.28
CA LEU A 301 -1.62 11.68 12.52
C LEU A 301 -0.90 12.06 11.21
N GLU A 302 -0.75 11.11 10.28
CA GLU A 302 0.06 11.29 9.05
C GLU A 302 -0.44 12.45 8.18
N LYS A 303 -1.77 12.57 8.05
CA LYS A 303 -2.45 13.59 7.24
C LYS A 303 -3.18 14.64 8.08
N ALA A 304 -2.82 14.79 9.36
CA ALA A 304 -3.52 15.68 10.28
C ALA A 304 -3.68 17.12 9.74
N ARG A 305 -2.66 17.61 9.04
CA ARG A 305 -2.60 18.96 8.45
C ARG A 305 -2.72 18.98 6.92
N ASP A 306 -3.23 17.90 6.32
CA ASP A 306 -3.45 17.81 4.88
C ASP A 306 -4.86 18.30 4.52
N GLU A 307 -4.96 19.59 4.17
CA GLU A 307 -6.22 20.24 3.80
C GLU A 307 -6.95 19.54 2.64
N TRP A 308 -6.23 18.98 1.68
CA TRP A 308 -6.83 18.25 0.56
C TRP A 308 -7.55 16.98 1.01
N THR A 309 -7.01 16.31 2.03
CA THR A 309 -7.66 15.13 2.61
C THR A 309 -8.98 15.51 3.27
N LEU A 310 -9.05 16.66 3.96
CA LEU A 310 -10.27 17.22 4.54
C LEU A 310 -11.30 17.64 3.46
N VAL A 311 -10.87 18.31 2.39
CA VAL A 311 -11.75 18.68 1.27
C VAL A 311 -12.40 17.43 0.67
N ARG A 312 -11.59 16.42 0.34
CA ARG A 312 -12.08 15.17 -0.24
C ARG A 312 -12.99 14.38 0.73
N PHE A 313 -12.85 14.56 2.03
CA PHE A 313 -13.78 14.01 3.02
C PHE A 313 -15.15 14.67 2.92
N LYS A 314 -15.18 16.00 2.95
CA LYS A 314 -16.41 16.79 2.86
C LYS A 314 -17.16 16.51 1.56
N GLU A 315 -16.44 16.37 0.45
CA GLU A 315 -17.03 15.94 -0.83
C GLU A 315 -17.62 14.53 -0.78
N THR A 316 -16.96 13.60 -0.08
CA THR A 316 -17.45 12.22 0.08
C THR A 316 -18.76 12.23 0.87
N ILE A 317 -18.78 12.97 1.99
CA ILE A 317 -19.98 13.16 2.81
C ILE A 317 -21.11 13.79 2.00
N SER A 318 -20.85 14.87 1.25
CA SER A 318 -21.91 15.55 0.48
C SER A 318 -22.55 14.68 -0.59
N ARG A 319 -21.89 13.59 -0.98
CA ARG A 319 -22.36 12.65 -2.01
C ARG A 319 -22.97 11.38 -1.43
N CYS A 320 -22.74 11.09 -0.15
CA CYS A 320 -23.26 9.91 0.52
C CYS A 320 -24.58 10.21 1.23
N LYS A 321 -25.56 9.33 1.05
CA LYS A 321 -26.81 9.34 1.82
C LYS A 321 -26.71 8.38 3.00
N TRP A 322 -27.58 8.56 3.99
CA TRP A 322 -27.64 7.67 5.15
C TRP A 322 -27.93 6.21 4.77
N GLU A 323 -28.73 5.99 3.72
CA GLU A 323 -29.00 4.67 3.17
C GLU A 323 -27.74 4.00 2.59
N ASP A 324 -26.81 4.78 2.04
CA ASP A 324 -25.52 4.28 1.57
C ASP A 324 -24.66 3.80 2.75
N ILE A 325 -24.74 4.48 3.90
CA ILE A 325 -24.01 4.10 5.12
C ILE A 325 -24.62 2.81 5.71
N ILE A 326 -25.95 2.73 5.81
CA ILE A 326 -26.64 1.53 6.31
C ILE A 326 -26.38 0.32 5.40
N SER A 327 -26.44 0.50 4.08
CA SER A 327 -26.15 -0.59 3.14
C SER A 327 -24.70 -1.05 3.25
N CYS A 328 -23.74 -0.15 3.50
CA CYS A 328 -22.35 -0.52 3.78
C CYS A 328 -22.19 -1.29 5.11
N ILE A 329 -23.05 -1.03 6.10
CA ILE A 329 -23.04 -1.77 7.38
C ILE A 329 -23.62 -3.18 7.19
N GLY A 330 -24.70 -3.30 6.41
CA GLY A 330 -25.36 -4.58 6.11
C GLY A 330 -24.60 -5.46 5.09
N GLU A 331 -23.99 -4.85 4.08
CA GLU A 331 -23.25 -5.50 2.99
C GLU A 331 -21.80 -4.96 2.84
N PRO A 332 -20.93 -5.15 3.86
CA PRO A 332 -19.57 -4.61 3.91
C PRO A 332 -18.69 -4.87 2.69
N GLU A 333 -18.98 -5.96 1.98
CA GLU A 333 -18.13 -6.54 0.95
C GLU A 333 -18.42 -5.94 -0.43
N ALA A 334 -19.55 -5.25 -0.60
CA ALA A 334 -19.96 -4.55 -1.81
C ALA A 334 -19.75 -3.01 -1.73
N ALA A 335 -19.36 -2.51 -0.56
CA ALA A 335 -19.24 -1.09 -0.28
C ALA A 335 -18.09 -0.42 -1.10
N PRO A 336 -18.36 0.69 -1.84
CA PRO A 336 -17.34 1.39 -2.62
C PRO A 336 -16.17 1.89 -1.77
N GLU A 337 -14.97 2.06 -2.33
CA GLU A 337 -13.77 2.48 -1.58
C GLU A 337 -13.95 3.82 -0.83
N ALA A 338 -14.82 4.72 -1.33
CA ALA A 338 -15.17 5.98 -0.68
C ALA A 338 -15.91 5.78 0.67
N SER A 339 -16.64 4.68 0.83
CA SER A 339 -17.35 4.33 2.07
C SER A 339 -16.40 4.02 3.23
N HIS A 340 -15.15 3.64 2.97
CA HIS A 340 -14.18 3.28 4.02
C HIS A 340 -13.74 4.48 4.87
N LYS A 341 -14.09 5.71 4.48
CA LYS A 341 -13.95 6.92 5.29
C LYS A 341 -15.13 7.15 6.23
N LEU A 342 -16.27 6.51 5.95
CA LEU A 342 -17.54 6.70 6.64
C LEU A 342 -17.92 5.47 7.48
N VAL A 343 -17.40 4.30 7.14
CA VAL A 343 -17.66 3.05 7.84
C VAL A 343 -16.33 2.33 8.06
N HIS A 344 -16.10 1.91 9.29
CA HIS A 344 -14.93 1.17 9.70
C HIS A 344 -15.25 -0.26 10.03
N LEU A 345 -14.25 -1.11 9.80
CA LEU A 345 -14.24 -2.48 10.27
C LEU A 345 -13.81 -2.50 11.73
N GLU A 346 -14.68 -3.01 12.59
CA GLU A 346 -14.38 -3.34 13.98
C GLU A 346 -14.30 -4.86 14.15
N VAL A 347 -13.31 -5.32 14.91
CA VAL A 347 -13.09 -6.75 15.15
C VAL A 347 -13.88 -7.15 16.39
N VAL A 348 -14.62 -8.25 16.30
CA VAL A 348 -15.29 -8.81 17.48
C VAL A 348 -14.21 -9.32 18.43
N ASP A 349 -14.26 -8.91 19.70
CA ASP A 349 -13.26 -9.31 20.70
C ASP A 349 -13.49 -10.76 21.17
N ASP A 350 -13.24 -11.71 20.27
CA ASP A 350 -13.13 -13.13 20.57
C ASP A 350 -11.68 -13.63 20.54
N LYS A 351 -10.73 -12.71 20.35
CA LYS A 351 -9.28 -12.96 20.16
C LYS A 351 -8.94 -13.86 18.97
N LEU A 352 -9.92 -14.24 18.14
CA LEU A 352 -9.69 -15.08 16.95
C LEU A 352 -9.43 -14.24 15.70
N TYR A 353 -9.73 -12.94 15.74
CA TYR A 353 -9.58 -12.01 14.62
C TYR A 353 -10.30 -12.46 13.34
N ASN A 354 -11.28 -13.35 13.43
CA ASN A 354 -11.96 -13.94 12.26
C ASN A 354 -13.39 -13.43 12.06
N LYS A 355 -13.88 -12.60 12.99
CA LYS A 355 -15.18 -11.95 12.92
C LYS A 355 -15.03 -10.45 12.94
N LYS A 356 -15.91 -9.78 12.20
CA LYS A 356 -15.98 -8.34 12.11
C LYS A 356 -17.42 -7.87 12.21
N ILE A 357 -17.58 -6.62 12.61
CA ILE A 357 -18.77 -5.82 12.40
C ILE A 357 -18.35 -4.55 11.66
N MET A 358 -19.31 -3.95 10.93
CA MET A 358 -19.10 -2.64 10.33
C MET A 358 -19.82 -1.61 11.18
N MET A 359 -19.12 -0.53 11.49
CA MET A 359 -19.62 0.55 12.33
C MET A 359 -19.38 1.88 11.62
N PRO A 360 -20.23 2.90 11.83
CA PRO A 360 -19.89 4.27 11.43
C PRO A 360 -18.48 4.64 11.89
N ALA A 361 -17.73 5.32 11.03
CA ALA A 361 -16.32 5.61 11.25
C ALA A 361 -16.06 6.46 12.51
N SER A 362 -17.00 7.35 12.83
CA SER A 362 -16.90 8.30 13.93
C SER A 362 -18.28 8.78 14.39
N SER A 363 -18.33 9.44 15.54
CA SER A 363 -19.55 10.09 16.05
C SER A 363 -20.03 11.21 15.13
N TYR A 364 -19.12 11.87 14.40
CA TYR A 364 -19.48 12.85 13.39
C TYR A 364 -20.32 12.23 12.27
N VAL A 365 -19.95 11.03 11.79
CA VAL A 365 -20.72 10.33 10.75
C VAL A 365 -22.10 9.88 11.24
N VAL A 366 -22.23 9.55 12.51
CA VAL A 366 -23.54 9.21 13.12
C VAL A 366 -24.47 10.43 13.20
N GLY A 367 -23.92 11.63 13.28
CA GLY A 367 -24.68 12.88 13.37
C GLY A 367 -25.02 13.54 12.02
N LEU A 368 -24.61 12.94 10.89
CA LEU A 368 -25.03 13.34 9.54
C LEU A 368 -26.46 12.88 9.25
#